data_AF-A0A5E4QCV6-F1
#
_entry.id   AF-A0A5E4QCV6-F1
#
_cell.length_a   1.000
_cell.length_b   1.000
_cell.length_c   1.000
_cell.angle_alpha   90.00
_cell.angle_beta   90.00
_cell.angle_gamma   90.00
#
_symmetry.space_group_name_H-M   'P 1'
#
loop_
_entity.id
_entity.type
_entity.pdbx_description
1 polymer ?
#
loop_
_entity_poly.entity_id
_entity_poly.type
_entity_poly.pdbx_seq_one_letter_code
_entity_poly.pdbx_strand_id
1 'polypeptide(L)'
;MKVNTEKIPLETDQGIIESEERRWGLPLKEVYKHGLLFYKAYTQQTAHGPLDVNSVPPLGVLDVIGRDRRAAWQALGHMSQIQAMAGFIHTLDRLCPSFRPYIEAIQKDFEDKKEQEVKKEQQLKNHKELEDRVLLERDSHNNAKLTEEEQVQRVKDALNAQSYEQFYEYAQQQFPDNVDHQAVLIRQLQDKHYQEYIQQLAVDERLAKSHINFNEEDTFETNDAKKDCNSNDTDIIDSNEYKEDSRDGLPGIDEARMWCRGSVEVFKQSARDNGGTLTVAHGETVTVRVPTHSTANAICWEFATDYYDIGFGLYFEWSKSPTTEVTIHVSEDPEMGRGKHLVVHTRPMVSLVVPIYRRDCHTEVYAGSHTYPGEGVYLLKFDNTYSLWRSKTLYYKVYYTQ
;
A
#
# COMPACT_ATOMS: atom_id res chain seq x y z
N MET A 1 16.80 38.83 -0.94
CA MET A 1 17.85 37.91 -0.46
C MET A 1 19.17 38.30 -1.07
N LYS A 2 20.13 38.76 -0.27
CA LYS A 2 21.49 39.02 -0.74
C LYS A 2 22.17 37.67 -0.93
N VAL A 3 22.54 37.35 -2.17
CA VAL A 3 23.33 36.16 -2.50
C VAL A 3 24.69 36.35 -1.86
N ASN A 4 25.01 35.52 -0.87
CA ASN A 4 26.33 35.48 -0.27
C ASN A 4 27.25 34.78 -1.27
N THR A 5 28.04 35.55 -2.01
CA THR A 5 29.08 35.02 -2.89
C THR A 5 30.28 34.66 -2.04
N GLU A 6 30.28 33.45 -1.48
CA GLU A 6 31.54 32.85 -1.02
C GLU A 6 32.44 32.71 -2.25
N LYS A 7 33.48 33.56 -2.30
CA LYS A 7 34.57 33.42 -3.25
C LYS A 7 35.35 32.17 -2.85
N ILE A 8 35.12 31.07 -3.56
CA ILE A 8 36.00 29.90 -3.52
C ILE A 8 37.40 30.41 -3.90
N PRO A 9 38.42 30.29 -3.03
CA PRO A 9 39.78 30.64 -3.40
C PRO A 9 40.21 29.67 -4.50
N LEU A 10 40.49 30.18 -5.70
CA LEU A 10 41.30 29.43 -6.66
C LEU A 10 42.71 29.47 -6.09
N GLU A 11 43.13 28.36 -5.48
CA GLU A 11 44.52 28.14 -5.10
C GLU A 11 45.39 28.39 -6.34
N THR A 12 46.30 29.34 -6.22
CA THR A 12 47.26 29.74 -7.25
C THR A 12 48.01 28.53 -7.82
N ASP A 13 48.47 28.61 -9.07
CA ASP A 13 49.18 27.59 -9.89
C ASP A 13 50.31 26.79 -9.19
N GLN A 14 50.69 27.14 -7.96
CA GLN A 14 51.65 26.40 -7.13
C GLN A 14 51.02 25.30 -6.26
N GLY A 15 49.69 25.14 -6.27
CA GLY A 15 48.94 24.22 -5.41
C GLY A 15 48.31 23.00 -6.10
N ILE A 16 48.47 22.83 -7.42
CA ILE A 16 48.01 21.58 -8.07
C ILE A 16 49.01 20.49 -7.68
N ILE A 17 48.68 19.73 -6.63
CA ILE A 17 49.43 18.54 -6.24
C ILE A 17 49.47 17.62 -7.47
N GLU A 18 50.62 17.03 -7.82
CA GLU A 18 50.78 16.10 -8.97
C GLU A 18 49.68 15.00 -9.04
N SER A 19 49.02 14.72 -7.92
CA SER A 19 47.87 13.82 -7.82
C SER A 19 46.60 14.31 -8.52
N GLU A 20 46.34 15.62 -8.60
CA GLU A 20 45.16 16.17 -9.28
C GLU A 20 45.27 16.06 -10.80
N GLU A 21 46.48 16.11 -11.35
CA GLU A 21 46.71 15.92 -12.79
C GLU A 21 46.39 14.52 -13.31
N ARG A 22 46.37 13.52 -12.41
CA ARG A 22 46.08 12.11 -12.75
C ARG A 22 44.85 11.54 -12.07
N ARG A 23 44.17 12.30 -11.19
CA ARG A 23 42.94 11.90 -10.48
C ARG A 23 41.85 11.38 -11.42
N TRP A 24 41.82 11.91 -12.63
CA TRP A 24 40.79 11.62 -13.64
C TRP A 24 41.25 10.60 -14.70
N GLY A 25 42.41 9.97 -14.52
CA GLY A 25 42.98 9.00 -15.47
C GLY A 25 43.50 9.61 -16.79
N LEU A 26 43.43 10.93 -16.96
CA LEU A 26 43.93 11.71 -18.09
C LEU A 26 44.62 13.00 -17.59
N PRO A 27 45.63 13.54 -18.30
CA PRO A 27 46.26 14.81 -17.93
C PRO A 27 45.24 15.94 -17.78
N LEU A 28 45.41 16.82 -16.78
CA LEU A 28 44.46 17.90 -16.46
C LEU A 28 44.11 18.79 -17.66
N LYS A 29 45.08 19.06 -18.55
CA LYS A 29 44.86 19.80 -19.80
C LYS A 29 43.88 19.09 -20.74
N GLU A 30 43.93 17.76 -20.82
CA GLU A 30 43.00 16.98 -21.62
C GLU A 30 41.62 16.92 -20.95
N VAL A 31 41.56 16.77 -19.63
CA VAL A 31 40.31 16.85 -18.86
C VAL A 31 39.65 18.22 -19.04
N TYR A 32 40.42 19.30 -18.99
CA TYR A 32 39.95 20.66 -19.23
C TYR A 32 39.41 20.87 -20.64
N LYS A 33 40.14 20.40 -21.68
CA LYS A 33 39.66 20.41 -23.06
C LYS A 33 38.35 19.64 -23.22
N HIS A 34 38.28 18.45 -22.61
CA HIS A 34 37.07 17.65 -22.62
C HIS A 34 35.93 18.39 -21.93
N GLY A 35 36.12 18.99 -20.75
CA GLY A 35 35.10 19.80 -20.09
C GLY A 35 34.61 21.00 -20.91
N LEU A 36 35.51 21.63 -21.69
CA LEU A 36 35.19 22.78 -22.54
C LEU A 36 34.34 22.37 -23.77
N LEU A 37 34.72 21.29 -24.44
CA LEU A 37 33.96 20.67 -25.54
C LEU A 37 32.63 20.08 -25.04
N PHE A 38 32.71 19.31 -23.96
CA PHE A 38 31.61 18.60 -23.33
C PHE A 38 30.50 19.54 -22.90
N TYR A 39 30.78 20.51 -22.03
CA TYR A 39 29.71 21.30 -21.41
C TYR A 39 29.38 22.59 -22.16
N LYS A 40 30.32 23.22 -22.87
CA LYS A 40 30.08 24.55 -23.45
C LYS A 40 29.87 24.53 -24.96
N ALA A 41 30.59 23.72 -25.72
CA ALA A 41 30.41 23.70 -27.17
C ALA A 41 29.08 23.03 -27.57
N TYR A 42 28.80 21.81 -27.08
CA TYR A 42 27.57 21.10 -27.40
C TYR A 42 26.32 21.83 -26.93
N THR A 43 26.32 22.37 -25.71
CA THR A 43 25.18 23.14 -25.18
C THR A 43 24.86 24.38 -26.02
N GLN A 44 25.89 25.11 -26.47
CA GLN A 44 25.71 26.26 -27.35
C GLN A 44 25.18 25.85 -28.73
N GLN A 45 25.70 24.76 -29.31
CA GLN A 45 25.19 24.22 -30.58
C GLN A 45 23.73 23.75 -30.47
N THR A 46 23.34 23.13 -29.35
CA THR A 46 21.95 22.68 -29.16
C THR A 46 20.96 23.83 -28.96
N ALA A 47 21.40 24.93 -28.36
CA ALA A 47 20.55 26.07 -28.05
C ALA A 47 20.47 27.09 -29.20
N HIS A 48 21.59 27.29 -29.90
CA HIS A 48 21.75 28.39 -30.87
C HIS A 48 22.14 27.92 -32.27
N GLY A 49 22.42 26.63 -32.47
CA GLY A 49 22.90 26.12 -33.76
C GLY A 49 24.36 26.51 -34.02
N PRO A 50 24.79 26.51 -35.30
CA PRO A 50 26.16 26.88 -35.68
C PRO A 50 26.51 28.29 -35.22
N LEU A 51 27.75 28.48 -34.77
CA LEU A 51 28.23 29.80 -34.35
C LEU A 51 28.11 30.82 -35.49
N ASP A 52 27.26 31.84 -35.29
CA ASP A 52 27.28 33.06 -36.09
C ASP A 52 28.17 34.10 -35.42
N VAL A 53 29.30 34.40 -36.05
CA VAL A 53 30.32 35.34 -35.55
C VAL A 53 29.76 36.77 -35.40
N ASN A 54 28.72 37.13 -36.15
CA ASN A 54 28.09 38.45 -36.07
C ASN A 54 27.10 38.57 -34.91
N SER A 55 26.61 37.43 -34.39
CA SER A 55 25.66 37.37 -33.29
C SER A 55 26.32 37.43 -31.90
N VAL A 56 27.65 37.28 -31.83
CA VAL A 56 28.39 37.19 -30.58
C VAL A 56 29.31 38.39 -30.36
N PRO A 57 29.38 38.96 -29.13
CA PRO A 57 30.27 40.08 -28.83
C PRO A 57 31.75 39.79 -29.15
N PRO A 58 32.56 40.80 -29.52
CA PRO A 58 33.98 40.61 -29.73
C PRO A 58 34.68 40.19 -28.44
N LEU A 59 35.59 39.22 -28.53
CA LEU A 59 36.35 38.74 -27.38
C LEU A 59 37.45 39.76 -27.01
N GLY A 60 37.68 39.93 -25.71
CA GLY A 60 38.78 40.74 -25.21
C GLY A 60 40.14 40.12 -25.53
N VAL A 61 41.18 40.94 -25.65
CA VAL A 61 42.54 40.50 -26.02
C VAL A 61 43.11 39.46 -25.03
N LEU A 62 42.73 39.55 -23.76
CA LEU A 62 43.13 38.63 -22.68
C LEU A 62 42.12 37.50 -22.42
N ASP A 63 41.02 37.43 -23.16
CA ASP A 63 39.96 36.41 -22.97
C ASP A 63 40.33 35.08 -23.65
N VAL A 64 41.35 34.42 -23.12
CA VAL A 64 41.83 33.10 -23.59
C VAL A 64 40.73 32.05 -23.44
N ILE A 65 39.99 32.07 -22.33
CA ILE A 65 38.92 31.11 -22.04
C ILE A 65 37.75 31.28 -23.01
N GLY A 66 37.34 32.51 -23.30
CA GLY A 66 36.30 32.80 -24.29
C GLY A 66 36.71 32.41 -25.71
N ARG A 67 38.00 32.58 -26.05
CA ARG A 67 38.57 32.15 -27.33
C ARG A 67 38.50 30.63 -27.49
N ASP A 68 38.93 29.89 -26.48
CA ASP A 68 38.89 28.42 -26.50
C ASP A 68 37.45 27.90 -26.61
N ARG A 69 36.50 28.53 -25.91
CA ARG A 69 35.07 28.17 -25.97
C ARG A 69 34.48 28.42 -27.36
N ARG A 70 34.80 29.58 -27.95
CA ARG A 70 34.34 29.94 -29.30
C ARG A 70 34.94 29.01 -30.35
N ALA A 71 36.22 28.68 -30.23
CA ALA A 71 36.88 27.73 -31.12
C ALA A 71 36.26 26.33 -31.02
N ALA A 72 35.97 25.86 -29.80
CA ALA A 72 35.31 24.57 -29.59
C ALA A 72 33.89 24.53 -30.19
N TRP A 73 33.11 25.61 -30.04
CA TRP A 73 31.78 25.71 -30.67
C TRP A 73 31.88 25.81 -32.20
N GLN A 74 32.80 26.63 -32.71
CA GLN A 74 33.04 26.75 -34.15
C GLN A 74 33.45 25.42 -34.79
N ALA A 75 34.21 24.58 -34.07
CA ALA A 75 34.62 23.25 -34.52
C ALA A 75 33.45 22.27 -34.70
N LEU A 76 32.28 22.52 -34.09
CA LEU A 76 31.07 21.72 -34.29
C LEU A 76 30.39 22.01 -35.65
N GLY A 77 30.74 23.12 -36.31
CA GLY A 77 30.27 23.46 -37.65
C GLY A 77 28.75 23.45 -37.80
N HIS A 78 28.25 22.79 -38.86
CA HIS A 78 26.83 22.72 -39.21
C HIS A 78 26.07 21.55 -38.55
N MET A 79 26.56 21.06 -37.40
CA MET A 79 25.93 19.96 -36.68
C MET A 79 24.50 20.33 -36.25
N SER A 80 23.53 19.43 -36.48
CA SER A 80 22.14 19.67 -36.08
C SER A 80 21.97 19.59 -34.57
N GLN A 81 20.86 20.13 -34.05
CA GLN A 81 20.54 20.06 -32.62
C GLN A 81 20.54 18.62 -32.10
N ILE A 82 19.90 17.68 -32.82
CA ILE A 82 19.84 16.26 -32.44
C ILE A 82 21.23 15.64 -32.45
N GLN A 83 22.06 15.94 -33.46
CA GLN A 83 23.43 15.44 -33.52
C GLN A 83 24.31 16.00 -32.40
N ALA A 84 24.12 17.26 -32.03
CA ALA A 84 24.82 17.88 -30.90
C ALA A 84 24.39 17.28 -29.56
N MET A 85 23.10 17.00 -29.37
CA MET A 85 22.58 16.28 -28.20
C MET A 85 23.16 14.86 -28.14
N ALA A 86 23.15 14.11 -29.24
CA ALA A 86 23.70 12.76 -29.31
C ALA A 86 25.22 12.76 -29.03
N GLY A 87 25.97 13.68 -29.62
CA GLY A 87 27.41 13.83 -29.38
C GLY A 87 27.74 14.14 -27.92
N PHE A 88 26.94 15.00 -27.28
CA PHE A 88 27.04 15.27 -25.84
C PHE A 88 26.82 14.01 -25.01
N ILE A 89 25.72 13.30 -25.26
CA ILE A 89 25.32 12.10 -24.52
C ILE A 89 26.31 10.95 -24.72
N HIS A 90 26.77 10.71 -25.95
CA HIS A 90 27.79 9.69 -26.23
C HIS A 90 29.13 10.01 -25.54
N THR A 91 29.50 11.29 -25.49
CA THR A 91 30.69 11.73 -24.74
C THR A 91 30.50 11.51 -23.24
N LEU A 92 29.30 11.79 -22.71
CA LEU A 92 28.97 11.58 -21.30
C LEU A 92 29.00 10.10 -20.94
N ASP A 93 28.40 9.23 -21.75
CA ASP A 93 28.39 7.78 -21.57
C ASP A 93 29.81 7.21 -21.58
N ARG A 94 30.67 7.67 -22.50
CA ARG A 94 32.08 7.25 -22.56
C ARG A 94 32.88 7.69 -21.34
N LEU A 95 32.63 8.90 -20.83
CA LEU A 95 33.41 9.49 -19.74
C LEU A 95 32.87 9.10 -18.35
N CYS A 96 31.61 8.69 -18.25
CA CYS A 96 30.92 8.41 -17.00
C CYS A 96 30.23 7.03 -17.05
N PRO A 97 30.91 5.96 -16.61
CA PRO A 97 30.36 4.59 -16.66
C PRO A 97 29.03 4.41 -15.90
N SER A 98 28.74 5.25 -14.91
CA SER A 98 27.49 5.23 -14.15
C SER A 98 26.34 5.96 -14.83
N PHE A 99 26.57 6.69 -15.92
CA PHE A 99 25.54 7.48 -16.59
C PHE A 99 24.46 6.60 -17.22
N ARG A 100 24.85 5.53 -17.94
CA ARG A 100 23.89 4.61 -18.55
C ARG A 100 23.04 3.86 -17.53
N PRO A 101 23.60 3.22 -16.48
CA PRO A 101 22.79 2.63 -15.41
C PRO A 101 21.83 3.62 -14.74
N TYR A 102 22.23 4.89 -14.58
CA TYR A 102 21.37 5.94 -14.03
C TYR A 102 20.16 6.25 -14.93
N ILE A 103 20.37 6.37 -16.24
CA ILE A 103 19.27 6.60 -17.19
C ILE A 103 18.35 5.38 -17.29
N GLU A 104 18.90 4.17 -17.28
CA GLU A 104 18.13 2.91 -17.26
C GLU A 104 17.23 2.82 -16.02
N ALA A 105 17.73 3.20 -14.84
CA ALA A 105 16.93 3.27 -13.62
C ALA A 105 15.78 4.29 -13.72
N ILE A 106 16.03 5.48 -14.26
CA ILE A 106 14.97 6.49 -14.49
C ILE A 106 13.92 5.96 -15.45
N GLN A 107 14.32 5.32 -16.54
CA GLN A 107 13.38 4.73 -17.49
C GLN A 107 12.50 3.68 -16.79
N LYS A 108 13.11 2.82 -15.96
CA LYS A 108 12.38 1.79 -15.22
C LYS A 108 11.38 2.40 -14.24
N ASP A 109 11.73 3.48 -13.54
CA ASP A 109 10.82 4.22 -12.66
C ASP A 109 9.58 4.77 -13.41
N PHE A 110 9.78 5.29 -14.62
CA PHE A 110 8.67 5.77 -15.45
C PHE A 110 7.75 4.63 -15.90
N GLU A 111 8.33 3.50 -16.31
CA GLU A 111 7.59 2.30 -16.70
C GLU A 111 6.78 1.74 -15.51
N ASP A 112 7.42 1.59 -14.36
CA ASP A 112 6.78 1.06 -13.14
C ASP A 112 5.66 1.98 -12.65
N LYS A 113 5.85 3.30 -12.73
CA LYS A 113 4.79 4.27 -12.39
C LYS A 113 3.59 4.12 -13.32
N LYS A 114 3.82 3.98 -14.63
CA LYS A 114 2.76 3.80 -15.62
C LYS A 114 2.02 2.47 -15.39
N GLU A 115 2.74 1.39 -15.08
CA GLU A 115 2.13 0.10 -14.74
C GLU A 115 1.29 0.17 -13.46
N GLN A 116 1.75 0.89 -12.43
CA GLN A 116 1.00 1.08 -11.20
C GLN A 116 -0.29 1.87 -11.43
N GLU A 117 -0.26 2.91 -12.26
CA GLU A 117 -1.45 3.69 -12.62
C GLU A 117 -2.49 2.81 -13.33
N VAL A 118 -2.07 1.99 -14.30
CA VAL A 118 -2.95 1.05 -15.00
C VAL A 118 -3.53 -0.01 -14.04
N LYS A 119 -2.70 -0.58 -13.15
CA LYS A 119 -3.16 -1.55 -12.15
C LYS A 119 -4.18 -0.94 -11.19
N LYS A 120 -3.96 0.28 -10.73
CA LYS A 120 -4.92 1.00 -9.87
C LYS A 120 -6.25 1.26 -10.58
N GLU A 121 -6.21 1.68 -11.85
CA GLU A 121 -7.42 1.90 -12.64
C GLU A 121 -8.20 0.59 -12.84
N GLN A 122 -7.50 -0.51 -13.12
CA GLN A 122 -8.13 -1.82 -13.26
C GLN A 122 -8.73 -2.31 -11.93
N GLN A 123 -8.04 -2.12 -10.81
CA GLN A 123 -8.56 -2.45 -9.48
C GLN A 123 -9.82 -1.65 -9.15
N LEU A 124 -9.84 -0.35 -9.48
CA LEU A 124 -11.01 0.50 -9.27
C LEU A 124 -12.21 0.02 -10.09
N LYS A 125 -11.98 -0.35 -11.36
CA LYS A 125 -13.01 -0.92 -12.24
C LYS A 125 -13.55 -2.23 -11.68
N ASN A 126 -12.67 -3.17 -11.32
CA ASN A 126 -13.07 -4.46 -10.76
C ASN A 126 -13.82 -4.32 -9.42
N HIS A 127 -13.41 -3.37 -8.58
CA HIS A 127 -14.08 -3.09 -7.31
C HIS A 127 -15.50 -2.56 -7.55
N LYS A 128 -15.65 -1.59 -8.45
CA LYS A 128 -16.95 -1.04 -8.81
C LYS A 128 -17.88 -2.10 -9.42
N GLU A 129 -17.36 -2.95 -10.31
CA GLU A 129 -18.14 -4.06 -10.89
C GLU A 129 -18.57 -5.08 -9.84
N LEU A 130 -17.75 -5.34 -8.82
CA LEU A 130 -18.10 -6.21 -7.71
C LEU A 130 -19.18 -5.57 -6.82
N GLU A 131 -19.07 -4.29 -6.51
CA GLU A 131 -20.09 -3.53 -5.76
C GLU A 131 -21.43 -3.53 -6.50
N ASP A 132 -21.43 -3.26 -7.80
CA ASP A 132 -22.63 -3.27 -8.64
C ASP A 132 -23.28 -4.66 -8.67
N ARG A 133 -22.48 -5.74 -8.72
CA ARG A 133 -22.99 -7.13 -8.67
C ARG A 133 -23.62 -7.46 -7.32
N VAL A 134 -22.98 -7.08 -6.21
CA VAL A 134 -23.51 -7.30 -4.85
C VAL A 134 -24.81 -6.53 -4.64
N LEU A 135 -24.90 -5.30 -5.15
CA LEU A 135 -26.12 -4.50 -5.10
C LEU A 135 -27.27 -5.17 -5.87
N LEU A 136 -26.99 -5.64 -7.10
CA LEU A 136 -27.99 -6.31 -7.94
C LEU A 136 -28.50 -7.62 -7.31
N GLU A 137 -27.62 -8.42 -6.72
CA GLU A 137 -28.02 -9.63 -5.99
C GLU A 137 -28.89 -9.31 -4.76
N ARG A 138 -28.53 -8.26 -4.01
CA ARG A 138 -29.32 -7.80 -2.85
C ARG A 138 -30.70 -7.32 -3.27
N ASP A 139 -30.81 -6.56 -4.36
CA ASP A 139 -32.09 -6.08 -4.88
C ASP A 139 -32.95 -7.22 -5.44
N SER A 140 -32.33 -8.20 -6.09
CA SER A 140 -33.03 -9.40 -6.56
C SER A 140 -33.58 -10.21 -5.38
N HIS A 141 -32.79 -10.42 -4.32
CA HIS A 141 -33.21 -11.13 -3.12
C HIS A 141 -34.34 -10.39 -2.38
N ASN A 142 -34.25 -9.06 -2.27
CA ASN A 142 -35.30 -8.25 -1.66
C ASN A 142 -36.60 -8.29 -2.47
N ASN A 143 -36.53 -8.19 -3.80
CA ASN A 143 -37.71 -8.31 -4.65
C ASN A 143 -38.34 -9.71 -4.58
N ALA A 144 -37.52 -10.77 -4.52
CA ALA A 144 -38.02 -12.14 -4.35
C ALA A 144 -38.78 -12.28 -3.02
N LYS A 145 -38.20 -11.80 -1.91
CA LYS A 145 -38.87 -11.77 -0.61
C LYS A 145 -40.16 -10.97 -0.62
N LEU A 146 -40.16 -9.77 -1.21
CA LEU A 146 -41.37 -8.94 -1.31
C LEU A 146 -42.48 -9.69 -2.08
N THR A 147 -42.11 -10.37 -3.17
CA THR A 147 -43.05 -11.16 -3.98
C THR A 147 -43.61 -12.35 -3.20
N GLU A 148 -42.77 -13.06 -2.44
CA GLU A 148 -43.22 -14.16 -1.56
C GLU A 148 -44.16 -13.67 -0.45
N GLU A 149 -43.81 -12.55 0.20
CA GLU A 149 -44.65 -11.92 1.23
C GLU A 149 -46.01 -11.48 0.67
N GLU A 150 -46.04 -10.89 -0.53
CA GLU A 150 -47.28 -10.55 -1.22
C GLU A 150 -48.14 -11.79 -1.53
N GLN A 151 -47.52 -12.89 -1.97
CA GLN A 151 -48.22 -14.15 -2.22
C GLN A 151 -48.81 -14.73 -0.93
N VAL A 152 -48.02 -14.75 0.16
CA VAL A 152 -48.48 -15.19 1.49
C VAL A 152 -49.66 -14.35 1.96
N GLN A 153 -49.60 -13.03 1.80
CA GLN A 153 -50.68 -12.14 2.21
C GLN A 153 -51.96 -12.40 1.40
N ARG A 154 -51.86 -12.59 0.08
CA ARG A 154 -53.03 -12.94 -0.75
C ARG A 154 -53.69 -14.24 -0.31
N VAL A 155 -52.89 -15.26 0.06
CA VAL A 155 -53.42 -16.54 0.57
C VAL A 155 -54.13 -16.33 1.91
N LYS A 156 -53.52 -15.57 2.83
CA LYS A 156 -54.15 -15.24 4.13
C LYS A 156 -55.46 -14.49 3.95
N ASP A 157 -55.50 -13.48 3.09
CA ASP A 157 -56.70 -12.67 2.86
C ASP A 157 -57.83 -13.50 2.25
N ALA A 158 -57.52 -14.37 1.28
CA ALA A 158 -58.48 -15.28 0.67
C ALA A 158 -59.04 -16.29 1.68
N LEU A 159 -58.19 -16.85 2.54
CA LEU A 159 -58.58 -17.80 3.56
C LEU A 159 -59.45 -17.13 4.64
N ASN A 160 -59.07 -15.91 5.02
CA ASN A 160 -59.84 -15.08 5.95
C ASN A 160 -61.22 -14.75 5.36
N ALA A 161 -61.33 -14.37 4.09
CA ALA A 161 -62.62 -14.07 3.46
C ALA A 161 -63.62 -15.24 3.52
N GLN A 162 -63.12 -16.49 3.52
CA GLN A 162 -63.96 -17.69 3.60
C GLN A 162 -64.36 -18.07 5.03
N SER A 163 -63.49 -17.82 6.00
CA SER A 163 -63.62 -18.35 7.37
C SER A 163 -63.92 -17.28 8.44
N TYR A 164 -63.88 -15.99 8.08
CA TYR A 164 -64.02 -14.87 9.01
C TYR A 164 -65.34 -14.90 9.78
N GLU A 165 -66.48 -15.10 9.11
CA GLU A 165 -67.78 -15.09 9.78
C GLU A 165 -67.87 -16.15 10.89
N GLN A 166 -67.36 -17.36 10.61
CA GLN A 166 -67.34 -18.45 11.59
C GLN A 166 -66.45 -18.13 12.80
N PHE A 167 -65.28 -17.54 12.57
CA PHE A 167 -64.38 -17.11 13.65
C PHE A 167 -64.96 -15.95 14.45
N TYR A 168 -65.65 -15.03 13.78
CA TYR A 168 -66.29 -13.89 14.41
C TYR A 168 -67.44 -14.32 15.34
N GLU A 169 -68.33 -15.20 14.88
CA GLU A 169 -69.40 -15.77 15.71
C GLU A 169 -68.85 -16.52 16.93
N TYR A 170 -67.79 -17.32 16.76
CA TYR A 170 -67.14 -18.02 17.86
C TYR A 170 -66.52 -17.05 18.87
N ALA A 171 -65.86 -16.00 18.40
CA ALA A 171 -65.26 -14.99 19.26
C ALA A 171 -66.31 -14.18 20.04
N GLN A 172 -67.45 -13.86 19.42
CA GLN A 172 -68.58 -13.21 20.09
C GLN A 172 -69.17 -14.07 21.22
N GLN A 173 -69.22 -15.39 21.04
CA GLN A 173 -69.70 -16.30 22.09
C GLN A 173 -68.74 -16.39 23.29
N GLN A 174 -67.43 -16.32 23.06
CA GLN A 174 -66.43 -16.41 24.11
C GLN A 174 -66.22 -15.09 24.88
N PHE A 175 -66.33 -13.95 24.19
CA PHE A 175 -66.09 -12.63 24.77
C PHE A 175 -67.16 -11.58 24.35
N PRO A 176 -68.42 -11.68 24.81
CA PRO A 176 -69.53 -10.88 24.30
C PRO A 176 -69.35 -9.35 24.38
N ASP A 177 -68.69 -8.85 25.43
CA ASP A 177 -68.58 -7.41 25.73
C ASP A 177 -67.17 -6.83 25.49
N ASN A 178 -66.21 -7.63 25.02
CA ASN A 178 -64.81 -7.21 24.89
C ASN A 178 -64.31 -7.36 23.44
N VAL A 179 -64.42 -6.27 22.68
CA VAL A 179 -64.06 -6.20 21.25
C VAL A 179 -62.57 -6.45 21.02
N ASP A 180 -61.69 -6.00 21.92
CA ASP A 180 -60.24 -6.19 21.79
C ASP A 180 -59.87 -7.67 21.93
N HIS A 181 -60.48 -8.37 22.89
CA HIS A 181 -60.26 -9.80 23.07
C HIS A 181 -60.85 -10.63 21.93
N GLN A 182 -62.00 -10.22 21.37
CA GLN A 182 -62.56 -10.82 20.16
C GLN A 182 -61.56 -10.70 18.98
N ALA A 183 -61.00 -9.51 18.75
CA ALA A 183 -60.06 -9.27 17.67
C ALA A 183 -58.77 -10.09 17.81
N VAL A 184 -58.23 -10.21 19.03
CA VAL A 184 -57.06 -11.06 19.30
C VAL A 184 -57.37 -12.54 19.05
N LEU A 185 -58.52 -13.03 19.52
CA LEU A 185 -58.93 -14.43 19.33
C LEU A 185 -59.16 -14.77 17.86
N ILE A 186 -59.83 -13.89 17.10
CA ILE A 186 -60.03 -14.06 15.66
C ILE A 186 -58.67 -14.17 14.95
N ARG A 187 -57.71 -13.29 15.28
CA ARG A 187 -56.38 -13.33 14.69
C ARG A 187 -55.64 -14.64 14.99
N GLN A 188 -55.73 -15.15 16.21
CA GLN A 188 -55.13 -16.44 16.58
C GLN A 188 -55.75 -17.62 15.82
N LEU A 189 -57.08 -17.60 15.64
CA LEU A 189 -57.79 -18.63 14.87
C LEU A 189 -57.43 -18.58 13.39
N GLN A 190 -57.31 -17.38 12.81
CA GLN A 190 -56.85 -17.18 11.43
C GLN A 190 -55.42 -17.67 11.23
N ASP A 191 -54.50 -17.36 12.15
CA ASP A 191 -53.11 -17.83 12.09
C ASP A 191 -53.04 -19.37 12.18
N LYS A 192 -53.83 -19.99 13.06
CA LYS A 192 -53.91 -21.45 13.17
C LYS A 192 -54.49 -22.09 11.91
N HIS A 193 -55.58 -21.54 11.38
CA HIS A 193 -56.22 -22.03 10.17
C HIS A 193 -55.29 -21.93 8.95
N TYR A 194 -54.53 -20.84 8.84
CA TYR A 194 -53.48 -20.70 7.84
C TYR A 194 -52.39 -21.79 7.97
N GLN A 195 -51.94 -22.09 9.20
CA GLN A 195 -50.94 -23.15 9.42
C GLN A 195 -51.45 -24.53 9.00
N GLU A 196 -52.68 -24.88 9.37
CA GLU A 196 -53.32 -26.14 8.99
C GLU A 196 -53.43 -26.26 7.46
N TYR A 197 -53.82 -25.17 6.79
CA TYR A 197 -53.93 -25.11 5.33
C TYR A 197 -52.57 -25.32 4.64
N ILE A 198 -51.51 -24.63 5.08
CA ILE A 198 -50.15 -24.80 4.53
C ILE A 198 -49.63 -26.23 4.76
N GLN A 199 -49.93 -26.83 5.92
CA GLN A 199 -49.54 -28.21 6.21
C GLN A 199 -50.23 -29.20 5.26
N GLN A 200 -51.51 -28.98 4.95
CA GLN A 200 -52.24 -29.81 4.00
C GLN A 200 -51.68 -29.68 2.58
N LEU A 201 -51.40 -28.46 2.11
CA LEU A 201 -50.76 -28.23 0.81
C LEU A 201 -49.40 -28.93 0.69
N ALA A 202 -48.59 -28.91 1.76
CA ALA A 202 -47.30 -29.58 1.78
C ALA A 202 -47.42 -31.12 1.71
N VAL A 203 -48.47 -31.69 2.30
CA VAL A 203 -48.78 -33.13 2.20
C VAL A 203 -49.25 -33.48 0.79
N ASP A 204 -50.15 -32.69 0.21
CA ASP A 204 -50.68 -32.91 -1.13
C ASP A 204 -49.58 -32.78 -2.20
N GLU A 205 -48.66 -31.81 -2.06
CA GLU A 205 -47.50 -31.66 -2.94
C GLU A 205 -46.55 -32.86 -2.86
N ARG A 206 -46.33 -33.42 -1.65
CA ARG A 206 -45.52 -34.64 -1.47
C ARG A 206 -46.18 -35.84 -2.11
N LEU A 207 -47.49 -35.99 -1.96
CA LEU A 207 -48.26 -37.06 -2.58
C LEU A 207 -48.24 -36.93 -4.11
N ALA A 208 -48.43 -35.72 -4.66
CA ALA A 208 -48.35 -35.47 -6.10
C ALA A 208 -46.94 -35.77 -6.67
N LYS A 209 -45.87 -35.34 -5.99
CA LYS A 209 -44.48 -35.68 -6.38
C LYS A 209 -44.18 -37.18 -6.29
N SER A 210 -44.80 -37.89 -5.33
CA SER A 210 -44.66 -39.34 -5.22
C SER A 210 -45.41 -40.10 -6.33
N HIS A 211 -46.52 -39.55 -6.84
CA HIS A 211 -47.29 -40.14 -7.94
C HIS A 211 -46.65 -39.93 -9.32
N ILE A 212 -45.74 -38.96 -9.48
CA ILE A 212 -45.00 -38.74 -10.73
C ILE A 212 -43.85 -39.78 -10.89
N ASN A 213 -43.36 -40.38 -9.80
CA ASN A 213 -42.28 -41.38 -9.85
C ASN A 213 -42.76 -42.83 -10.10
N PHE A 214 -44.01 -43.06 -10.50
CA PHE A 214 -44.58 -44.40 -10.72
C PHE A 214 -44.95 -44.72 -12.18
N ASN A 215 -44.57 -43.89 -13.15
CA ASN A 215 -44.72 -44.21 -14.57
C ASN A 215 -43.38 -44.02 -15.30
N GLU A 216 -42.49 -45.00 -15.19
CA GLU A 216 -41.51 -45.42 -16.22
C GLU A 216 -40.69 -46.62 -15.66
N GLU A 217 -41.27 -47.83 -15.71
CA GLU A 217 -40.49 -49.05 -16.01
C GLU A 217 -40.43 -49.09 -17.55
N ASP A 218 -39.37 -49.41 -18.27
CA ASP A 218 -38.43 -50.54 -18.19
C ASP A 218 -37.45 -50.29 -19.38
N THR A 219 -36.12 -50.48 -19.35
CA THR A 219 -35.45 -51.74 -19.77
C THR A 219 -33.92 -51.57 -19.87
N PHE A 220 -33.26 -52.71 -19.73
CA PHE A 220 -31.84 -53.08 -19.69
C PHE A 220 -30.89 -52.60 -20.81
N GLU A 221 -29.61 -52.49 -20.42
CA GLU A 221 -28.35 -52.72 -21.17
C GLU A 221 -28.11 -51.86 -22.44
N THR A 222 -26.95 -51.27 -22.74
CA THR A 222 -25.58 -51.81 -22.72
C THR A 222 -24.60 -50.67 -23.08
N ASN A 223 -23.36 -50.75 -22.58
CA ASN A 223 -22.11 -50.16 -23.10
C ASN A 223 -22.17 -49.10 -24.22
N ASP A 224 -21.67 -47.89 -23.93
CA ASP A 224 -20.83 -47.19 -24.91
C ASP A 224 -19.64 -46.49 -24.23
N ALA A 225 -18.46 -46.92 -24.63
CA ALA A 225 -17.17 -46.42 -24.23
C ALA A 225 -16.51 -45.78 -25.46
N LYS A 226 -16.03 -44.54 -25.32
CA LYS A 226 -14.90 -43.88 -26.03
C LYS A 226 -15.10 -42.36 -25.98
N LYS A 227 -14.12 -41.50 -25.71
CA LYS A 227 -12.66 -41.65 -25.57
C LYS A 227 -12.10 -40.28 -25.13
N ASP A 228 -11.18 -40.32 -24.17
CA ASP A 228 -9.99 -39.48 -23.90
C ASP A 228 -9.86 -38.09 -24.56
N CYS A 229 -9.33 -37.06 -23.90
CA CYS A 229 -8.16 -36.99 -23.00
C CYS A 229 -8.24 -35.73 -22.10
N ASN A 230 -7.88 -35.79 -20.82
CA ASN A 230 -6.59 -35.37 -20.21
C ASN A 230 -6.27 -33.86 -20.46
N SER A 231 -5.91 -32.99 -19.52
CA SER A 231 -5.22 -33.09 -18.22
C SER A 231 -5.20 -31.68 -17.59
N ASN A 232 -5.06 -31.58 -16.26
CA ASN A 232 -4.47 -30.47 -15.47
C ASN A 232 -5.20 -29.11 -15.52
N ASP A 233 -5.20 -28.24 -14.52
CA ASP A 233 -4.68 -28.14 -13.16
C ASP A 233 -5.38 -26.89 -12.63
N THR A 234 -6.07 -26.91 -11.49
CA THR A 234 -5.80 -25.96 -10.41
C THR A 234 -6.53 -26.40 -9.15
N ASP A 235 -5.74 -27.01 -8.27
CA ASP A 235 -6.09 -27.29 -6.89
C ASP A 235 -6.61 -26.04 -6.20
N ILE A 236 -7.77 -26.21 -5.60
CA ILE A 236 -8.28 -25.39 -4.50
C ILE A 236 -7.32 -25.63 -3.33
N ILE A 237 -6.29 -24.80 -3.21
CA ILE A 237 -5.46 -24.75 -1.99
C ILE A 237 -6.27 -24.00 -0.94
N ASP A 238 -6.99 -24.82 -0.20
CA ASP A 238 -7.08 -24.82 1.25
C ASP A 238 -6.37 -23.64 1.93
N SER A 239 -7.19 -22.77 2.53
CA SER A 239 -6.95 -22.17 3.83
C SER A 239 -5.80 -22.80 4.61
N ASN A 240 -4.58 -22.27 4.43
CA ASN A 240 -3.50 -22.45 5.40
C ASN A 240 -3.90 -21.69 6.66
N GLU A 241 -4.73 -22.35 7.46
CA GLU A 241 -4.71 -22.29 8.90
C GLU A 241 -3.26 -22.53 9.32
N TYR A 242 -2.50 -21.44 9.48
CA TYR A 242 -1.30 -21.48 10.30
C TYR A 242 -1.79 -21.80 11.71
N LYS A 243 -1.93 -23.09 12.01
CA LYS A 243 -1.80 -23.58 13.38
C LYS A 243 -0.40 -23.20 13.80
N GLU A 244 -0.29 -22.04 14.42
CA GLU A 244 0.82 -21.68 15.27
C GLU A 244 0.97 -22.83 16.26
N ASP A 245 2.04 -23.58 16.03
CA ASP A 245 2.55 -24.60 16.92
C ASP A 245 2.55 -23.99 18.32
N SER A 246 1.59 -24.41 19.14
CA SER A 246 1.44 -24.02 20.54
C SER A 246 2.65 -24.57 21.29
N ARG A 247 3.75 -23.82 21.21
CA ARG A 247 4.91 -23.97 22.08
C ARG A 247 4.96 -22.75 22.99
N ASP A 248 4.56 -23.03 24.23
CA ASP A 248 4.83 -22.33 25.47
C ASP A 248 4.20 -20.94 25.68
N GLY A 249 2.96 -20.94 26.19
CA GLY A 249 2.56 -20.10 27.32
C GLY A 249 2.61 -18.56 27.19
N LEU A 250 2.81 -18.02 26.00
CA LEU A 250 2.85 -16.57 25.79
C LEU A 250 1.42 -16.00 25.66
N PRO A 251 1.16 -14.83 26.27
CA PRO A 251 -0.13 -14.16 26.17
C PRO A 251 -0.37 -13.67 24.74
N GLY A 252 -1.64 -13.70 24.32
CA GLY A 252 -2.07 -13.17 23.03
C GLY A 252 -1.72 -11.69 22.86
N ILE A 253 -1.49 -11.26 21.62
CA ILE A 253 -1.18 -9.87 21.28
C ILE A 253 -2.46 -9.18 20.86
N ASP A 254 -2.84 -8.16 21.63
CA ASP A 254 -4.00 -7.32 21.33
C ASP A 254 -3.76 -6.47 20.08
N GLU A 255 -4.83 -5.97 19.47
CA GLU A 255 -4.72 -5.03 18.35
C GLU A 255 -4.27 -3.65 18.84
N ALA A 256 -3.35 -3.02 18.09
CA ALA A 256 -2.97 -1.64 18.33
C ALA A 256 -4.07 -0.66 17.89
N ARG A 257 -4.32 0.37 18.72
CA ARG A 257 -5.18 1.49 18.34
C ARG A 257 -4.35 2.51 17.56
N MET A 258 -4.86 2.95 16.41
CA MET A 258 -4.23 3.92 15.52
C MET A 258 -5.20 5.05 15.18
N TRP A 259 -4.72 6.30 15.13
CA TRP A 259 -5.50 7.47 14.73
C TRP A 259 -4.60 8.55 14.12
N CYS A 260 -5.22 9.52 13.47
CA CYS A 260 -4.56 10.72 12.96
C CYS A 260 -4.99 11.95 13.76
N ARG A 261 -4.11 12.95 13.86
CA ARG A 261 -4.46 14.28 14.37
C ARG A 261 -3.86 15.39 13.51
N GLY A 262 -4.55 16.53 13.46
CA GLY A 262 -4.07 17.73 12.78
C GLY A 262 -2.94 18.45 13.52
N SER A 263 -2.64 19.67 13.09
CA SER A 263 -1.59 20.53 13.66
C SER A 263 -0.18 19.93 13.56
N VAL A 264 0.17 19.40 12.38
CA VAL A 264 1.43 18.69 12.13
C VAL A 264 2.65 19.57 12.40
N GLU A 265 2.56 20.87 12.14
CA GLU A 265 3.63 21.85 12.34
C GLU A 265 3.97 22.03 13.82
N VAL A 266 2.94 22.11 14.68
CA VAL A 266 3.11 22.21 16.14
C VAL A 266 3.75 20.95 16.68
N PHE A 267 3.33 19.78 16.17
CA PHE A 267 3.94 18.51 16.53
C PHE A 267 5.42 18.44 16.10
N LYS A 268 5.73 18.77 14.83
CA LYS A 268 7.11 18.75 14.30
C LYS A 268 8.04 19.62 15.13
N GLN A 269 7.61 20.84 15.49
CA GLN A 269 8.39 21.72 16.35
C GLN A 269 8.61 21.10 17.72
N SER A 270 7.55 20.61 18.36
CA SER A 270 7.65 19.99 19.68
C SER A 270 8.48 18.71 19.69
N ALA A 271 8.43 17.88 18.64
CA ALA A 271 9.26 16.70 18.51
C ALA A 271 10.74 17.08 18.34
N ARG A 272 11.03 18.10 17.52
CA ARG A 272 12.37 18.65 17.33
C ARG A 272 12.97 19.17 18.63
N ASP A 273 12.22 19.94 19.40
CA ASP A 273 12.68 20.53 20.67
C ASP A 273 13.01 19.45 21.72
N ASN A 274 12.40 18.26 21.62
CA ASN A 274 12.64 17.12 22.49
C ASN A 274 13.61 16.08 21.91
N GLY A 275 14.33 16.41 20.83
CA GLY A 275 15.32 15.51 20.21
C GLY A 275 14.72 14.35 19.40
N GLY A 276 13.40 14.33 19.19
CA GLY A 276 12.68 13.32 18.41
C GLY A 276 12.72 13.61 16.90
N THR A 277 13.90 13.89 16.34
CA THR A 277 14.09 14.11 14.90
C THR A 277 15.16 13.18 14.37
N LEU A 278 14.87 12.52 13.25
CA LEU A 278 15.78 11.57 12.61
C LEU A 278 15.71 11.71 11.08
N THR A 279 16.78 11.36 10.39
CA THR A 279 16.78 11.25 8.93
C THR A 279 16.79 9.77 8.56
N VAL A 280 15.80 9.33 7.79
CA VAL A 280 15.75 7.99 7.20
C VAL A 280 16.19 8.13 5.74
N ALA A 281 17.37 7.64 5.37
CA ALA A 281 17.87 7.81 4.00
C ALA A 281 17.08 6.96 3.00
N HIS A 282 17.26 7.23 1.71
CA HIS A 282 16.64 6.45 0.65
C HIS A 282 17.15 5.00 0.72
N GLY A 283 16.27 4.01 0.54
CA GLY A 283 16.66 2.59 0.64
C GLY A 283 16.80 2.06 2.07
N GLU A 284 16.72 2.90 3.11
CA GLU A 284 16.93 2.49 4.50
C GLU A 284 15.63 2.12 5.23
N THR A 285 15.74 1.25 6.23
CA THR A 285 14.78 1.13 7.32
C THR A 285 15.44 1.53 8.62
N VAL A 286 14.79 2.41 9.38
CA VAL A 286 15.20 2.75 10.74
C VAL A 286 14.28 2.09 11.74
N THR A 287 14.84 1.41 12.73
CA THR A 287 14.11 0.79 13.83
C THR A 287 14.40 1.52 15.13
N VAL A 288 13.37 2.11 15.74
CA VAL A 288 13.43 2.65 17.11
C VAL A 288 12.99 1.55 18.07
N ARG A 289 13.90 1.14 18.96
CA ARG A 289 13.67 0.08 19.95
C ARG A 289 13.29 0.70 21.29
N VAL A 290 12.15 0.27 21.83
CA VAL A 290 11.54 0.86 23.02
C VAL A 290 11.20 -0.26 24.02
N PRO A 291 12.05 -0.48 25.04
CA PRO A 291 11.79 -1.47 26.08
C PRO A 291 10.51 -1.17 26.86
N THR A 292 9.79 -2.20 27.31
CA THR A 292 8.65 -2.02 28.22
C THR A 292 9.12 -1.49 29.57
N HIS A 293 8.34 -0.60 30.18
CA HIS A 293 8.63 -0.05 31.51
C HIS A 293 7.77 -0.72 32.59
N SER A 294 8.35 -1.10 33.72
CA SER A 294 7.67 -1.87 34.77
C SER A 294 6.49 -1.13 35.43
N THR A 295 6.48 0.20 35.39
CA THR A 295 5.42 1.05 35.96
C THR A 295 4.37 1.50 34.94
N ALA A 296 4.41 0.99 33.72
CA ALA A 296 3.48 1.33 32.64
C ALA A 296 2.82 0.06 32.10
N ASN A 297 1.68 0.20 31.44
CA ASN A 297 0.97 -0.91 30.82
C ASN A 297 0.75 -0.72 29.32
N ALA A 298 1.14 0.41 28.74
CA ALA A 298 1.00 0.67 27.32
C ALA A 298 2.09 1.62 26.79
N ILE A 299 2.36 1.48 25.49
CA ILE A 299 3.22 2.39 24.72
C ILE A 299 2.30 3.26 23.87
N CYS A 300 2.64 4.54 23.77
CA CYS A 300 2.05 5.48 22.83
C CYS A 300 3.14 6.03 21.92
N TRP A 301 2.80 6.21 20.64
CA TRP A 301 3.69 6.80 19.66
C TRP A 301 2.98 7.85 18.84
N GLU A 302 3.77 8.81 18.35
CA GLU A 302 3.33 9.82 17.42
C GLU A 302 4.45 10.07 16.42
N PHE A 303 4.13 10.25 15.14
CA PHE A 303 5.12 10.58 14.11
C PHE A 303 4.56 11.38 12.94
N ALA A 304 5.46 12.11 12.29
CA ALA A 304 5.20 12.89 11.08
C ALA A 304 6.49 13.04 10.25
N THR A 305 6.35 13.43 8.98
CA THR A 305 7.46 13.70 8.07
C THR A 305 7.33 15.07 7.41
N ASP A 306 8.40 15.62 6.83
CA ASP A 306 8.33 16.96 6.21
C ASP A 306 7.44 17.02 4.97
N TYR A 307 7.67 16.15 3.97
CA TYR A 307 7.12 16.33 2.61
C TYR A 307 6.52 15.10 1.95
N TYR A 308 6.84 13.91 2.46
CA TYR A 308 6.54 12.65 1.78
C TYR A 308 6.11 11.59 2.78
N ASP A 309 5.38 10.60 2.32
CA ASP A 309 5.03 9.44 3.12
C ASP A 309 6.25 8.62 3.57
N ILE A 310 6.05 7.79 4.58
CA ILE A 310 7.01 6.77 5.03
C ILE A 310 6.26 5.48 5.39
N GLY A 311 6.90 4.32 5.21
CA GLY A 311 6.36 3.06 5.71
C GLY A 311 6.45 3.03 7.24
N PHE A 312 5.39 2.59 7.91
CA PHE A 312 5.39 2.41 9.37
C PHE A 312 4.80 1.06 9.73
N GLY A 313 5.51 0.33 10.61
CA GLY A 313 5.04 -0.87 11.28
C GLY A 313 5.55 -0.97 12.71
N LEU A 314 4.92 -1.85 13.48
CA LEU A 314 5.22 -2.08 14.90
C LEU A 314 5.33 -3.58 15.16
N TYR A 315 6.41 -3.97 15.83
CA TYR A 315 6.64 -5.35 16.25
C TYR A 315 6.95 -5.39 17.74
N PHE A 316 6.76 -6.55 18.36
CA PHE A 316 7.10 -6.80 19.75
C PHE A 316 8.12 -7.93 19.84
N GLU A 317 9.31 -7.63 20.34
CA GLU A 317 10.38 -8.60 20.58
C GLU A 317 10.28 -9.12 22.03
N TRP A 318 10.07 -10.43 22.18
CA TRP A 318 10.02 -11.11 23.47
C TRP A 318 11.42 -11.31 24.02
N SER A 319 11.97 -10.24 24.62
CA SER A 319 13.31 -10.23 25.20
C SER A 319 13.36 -9.37 26.46
N LYS A 320 14.19 -9.77 27.43
CA LYS A 320 14.47 -8.92 28.59
C LYS A 320 15.53 -7.90 28.22
N SER A 321 15.14 -6.64 28.08
CA SER A 321 16.10 -5.57 27.88
C SER A 321 16.86 -5.32 29.20
N PRO A 322 18.20 -5.25 29.19
CA PRO A 322 18.97 -4.90 30.39
C PRO A 322 18.80 -3.42 30.78
N THR A 323 18.26 -2.60 29.88
CA THR A 323 18.06 -1.16 30.06
C THR A 323 16.66 -0.74 29.62
N THR A 324 16.16 0.36 30.17
CA THR A 324 14.93 1.04 29.72
C THR A 324 15.19 2.13 28.69
N GLU A 325 16.43 2.25 28.21
CA GLU A 325 16.85 3.26 27.25
C GLU A 325 16.35 2.96 25.84
N VAL A 326 15.89 3.99 25.15
CA VAL A 326 15.45 3.91 23.75
C VAL A 326 16.69 3.91 22.85
N THR A 327 16.82 2.90 22.00
CA THR A 327 17.95 2.76 21.07
C THR A 327 17.49 2.81 19.62
N ILE A 328 18.34 3.29 18.72
CA ILE A 328 18.01 3.44 17.29
C ILE A 328 18.97 2.58 16.48
N HIS A 329 18.43 1.73 15.61
CA HIS A 329 19.18 0.94 14.65
C HIS A 329 18.81 1.33 13.22
N VAL A 330 19.83 1.51 12.37
CA VAL A 330 19.68 1.76 10.93
C VAL A 330 20.07 0.48 10.20
N SER A 331 19.21 0.02 9.29
CA SER A 331 19.45 -1.16 8.46
C SER A 331 19.24 -0.81 6.99
N GLU A 332 20.21 -1.17 6.15
CA GLU A 332 20.20 -0.93 4.69
C GLU A 332 19.65 -2.11 3.86
N ASP A 333 19.18 -3.20 4.50
CA ASP A 333 18.78 -4.42 3.79
C ASP A 333 17.43 -4.98 4.27
N PRO A 334 16.53 -5.41 3.36
CA PRO A 334 15.34 -6.16 3.71
C PRO A 334 15.73 -7.59 4.09
N GLU A 335 16.00 -7.86 5.38
CA GLU A 335 16.02 -9.24 5.87
C GLU A 335 14.61 -9.86 5.77
N MET A 336 14.29 -10.38 4.59
CA MET A 336 13.35 -11.49 4.43
C MET A 336 14.11 -12.69 3.84
N GLY A 337 14.76 -13.41 4.76
CA GLY A 337 15.29 -14.78 4.69
C GLY A 337 15.64 -15.41 3.34
N ARG A 338 16.95 -15.53 3.05
CA ARG A 338 17.54 -16.71 2.39
C ARG A 338 18.89 -17.10 3.01
N GLY A 339 18.81 -18.10 3.89
CA GLY A 339 19.78 -19.17 4.21
C GLY A 339 21.31 -18.98 4.24
N LYS A 340 21.85 -19.38 5.41
CA LYS A 340 23.10 -20.14 5.71
C LYS A 340 24.39 -19.35 6.00
N HIS A 341 24.63 -19.11 7.30
CA HIS A 341 25.83 -19.65 7.98
C HIS A 341 25.58 -19.81 9.50
N LEU A 342 25.95 -20.99 10.03
CA LEU A 342 25.86 -21.38 11.44
C LEU A 342 26.59 -20.43 12.40
N VAL A 343 25.83 -19.69 13.20
CA VAL A 343 26.10 -19.47 14.63
C VAL A 343 24.75 -19.46 15.35
N VAL A 344 24.52 -20.42 16.25
CA VAL A 344 23.31 -20.49 17.08
C VAL A 344 23.39 -19.36 18.12
N HIS A 345 22.92 -18.17 17.75
CA HIS A 345 22.32 -17.25 18.71
C HIS A 345 20.82 -17.38 18.50
N THR A 346 20.10 -17.84 19.52
CA THR A 346 18.64 -17.86 19.53
C THR A 346 18.15 -16.44 19.27
N ARG A 347 17.75 -16.12 18.03
CA ARG A 347 17.15 -14.83 17.71
C ARG A 347 15.90 -14.70 18.58
N PRO A 348 15.73 -13.59 19.33
CA PRO A 348 14.55 -13.41 20.17
C PRO A 348 13.29 -13.48 19.31
N MET A 349 12.24 -14.09 19.85
CA MET A 349 10.97 -14.23 19.15
C MET A 349 10.36 -12.85 18.92
N VAL A 350 9.90 -12.58 17.70
CA VAL A 350 9.30 -11.29 17.32
C VAL A 350 7.89 -11.54 16.83
N SER A 351 6.94 -10.79 17.36
CA SER A 351 5.55 -10.83 16.95
C SER A 351 5.13 -9.54 16.26
N LEU A 352 4.20 -9.65 15.32
CA LEU A 352 3.68 -8.52 14.56
C LEU A 352 2.54 -7.84 15.34
N VAL A 353 2.62 -6.52 15.51
CA VAL A 353 1.56 -5.71 16.14
C VAL A 353 0.86 -4.83 15.10
N VAL A 354 1.63 -4.10 14.28
CA VAL A 354 1.11 -3.29 13.17
C VAL A 354 1.90 -3.63 11.90
N PRO A 355 1.26 -4.15 10.83
CA PRO A 355 1.92 -4.38 9.55
C PRO A 355 2.47 -3.09 8.94
N ILE A 356 3.59 -3.22 8.23
CA ILE A 356 4.21 -2.09 7.53
C ILE A 356 3.29 -1.65 6.38
N TYR A 357 2.78 -0.43 6.49
CA TYR A 357 2.08 0.25 5.41
C TYR A 357 2.58 1.68 5.26
N ARG A 358 2.53 2.19 4.03
CA ARG A 358 2.87 3.59 3.72
C ARG A 358 1.84 4.53 4.35
N ARG A 359 2.32 5.54 5.07
CA ARG A 359 1.49 6.52 5.78
C ARG A 359 1.80 7.91 5.26
N ASP A 360 0.76 8.64 4.85
CA ASP A 360 0.84 10.05 4.44
C ASP A 360 1.06 10.99 5.64
N CYS A 361 1.99 10.66 6.53
CA CYS A 361 2.28 11.39 7.76
C CYS A 361 3.00 12.74 7.54
N HIS A 362 3.08 13.20 6.28
CA HIS A 362 3.47 14.57 5.94
C HIS A 362 2.28 15.54 6.00
N THR A 363 1.05 15.04 5.91
CA THR A 363 -0.19 15.84 5.97
C THR A 363 -0.78 15.89 7.38
N GLU A 364 -0.71 14.79 8.13
CA GLU A 364 -1.26 14.64 9.48
C GLU A 364 -0.27 13.92 10.40
N VAL A 365 -0.41 14.13 11.71
CA VAL A 365 0.36 13.37 12.70
C VAL A 365 -0.30 12.01 12.86
N TYR A 366 0.44 10.95 12.60
CA TYR A 366 0.01 9.58 12.89
C TYR A 366 0.33 9.25 14.33
N ALA A 367 -0.64 8.70 15.06
CA ALA A 367 -0.49 8.33 16.45
C ALA A 367 -1.09 6.95 16.71
N GLY A 368 -0.63 6.30 17.77
CA GLY A 368 -1.20 5.04 18.19
C GLY A 368 -0.81 4.66 19.61
N SER A 369 -1.48 3.62 20.11
CA SER A 369 -1.20 3.03 21.41
C SER A 369 -1.38 1.52 21.38
N HIS A 370 -0.56 0.81 22.16
CA HIS A 370 -0.67 -0.63 22.31
C HIS A 370 -0.42 -1.03 23.77
N THR A 371 -1.33 -1.81 24.33
CA THR A 371 -1.21 -2.39 25.68
C THR A 371 -0.10 -3.42 25.67
N TYR A 372 0.72 -3.48 26.71
CA TYR A 372 1.82 -4.42 26.81
C TYR A 372 1.30 -5.86 26.81
N PRO A 373 1.70 -6.69 25.83
CA PRO A 373 1.36 -8.10 25.87
C PRO A 373 2.22 -8.81 26.94
N GLY A 374 3.39 -8.28 27.27
CA GLY A 374 4.26 -8.74 28.34
C GLY A 374 5.50 -7.87 28.48
N GLU A 375 6.54 -8.39 29.15
CA GLU A 375 7.87 -7.77 29.21
C GLU A 375 8.61 -8.02 27.88
N GLY A 376 9.11 -6.95 27.25
CA GLY A 376 9.74 -7.04 25.93
C GLY A 376 10.27 -5.71 25.40
N VAL A 377 10.51 -5.67 24.08
CA VAL A 377 10.98 -4.47 23.38
C VAL A 377 10.11 -4.22 22.15
N TYR A 378 9.50 -3.04 22.07
CA TYR A 378 8.80 -2.59 20.86
C TYR A 378 9.80 -2.17 19.79
N LEU A 379 9.53 -2.54 18.54
CA LEU A 379 10.33 -2.18 17.38
C LEU A 379 9.46 -1.33 16.45
N LEU A 380 9.58 0.00 16.55
CA LEU A 380 8.94 0.93 15.63
C LEU A 380 9.79 0.99 14.36
N LYS A 381 9.29 0.42 13.27
CA LYS A 381 9.99 0.38 11.99
C LYS A 381 9.50 1.49 11.07
N PHE A 382 10.41 2.37 10.70
CA PHE A 382 10.24 3.43 9.71
C PHE A 382 10.94 3.02 8.43
N ASP A 383 10.16 2.55 7.47
CA ASP A 383 10.63 1.94 6.24
C ASP A 383 10.62 2.97 5.09
N ASN A 384 11.81 3.23 4.55
CA ASN A 384 12.01 4.07 3.37
C ASN A 384 12.71 3.30 2.23
N THR A 385 12.67 1.97 2.27
CA THR A 385 13.31 1.07 1.29
C THR A 385 12.77 1.28 -0.13
N TYR A 386 11.50 1.66 -0.23
CA TYR A 386 10.84 1.96 -1.51
C TYR A 386 11.24 3.31 -2.12
N SER A 387 11.93 4.18 -1.39
CA SER A 387 12.37 5.47 -1.92
C SER A 387 13.76 5.36 -2.50
N LEU A 388 13.89 5.68 -3.79
CA LEU A 388 15.16 5.60 -4.52
C LEU A 388 16.05 6.83 -4.35
N TRP A 389 15.45 8.01 -4.13
CA TRP A 389 16.17 9.30 -4.21
C TRP A 389 15.90 10.23 -3.03
N ARG A 390 14.97 9.85 -2.15
CA ARG A 390 14.39 10.76 -1.15
C ARG A 390 14.61 10.24 0.25
N SER A 391 15.53 10.87 0.97
CA SER A 391 15.58 10.78 2.42
C SER A 391 14.34 11.45 3.04
N LYS A 392 13.94 10.98 4.23
CA LYS A 392 12.81 11.50 4.98
C LYS A 392 13.32 12.10 6.29
N THR A 393 12.95 13.34 6.58
CA THR A 393 13.03 13.86 7.94
C THR A 393 11.83 13.32 8.72
N LEU A 394 12.08 12.45 9.68
CA LEU A 394 11.10 11.87 10.59
C LEU A 394 11.10 12.65 11.90
N TYR A 395 9.91 13.04 12.35
CA TYR A 395 9.66 13.60 13.67
C TYR A 395 8.86 12.56 14.43
N TYR A 396 9.29 12.18 15.63
CA TYR A 396 8.63 11.15 16.40
C TYR A 396 8.65 11.45 17.90
N LYS A 397 7.67 10.89 18.60
CA LYS A 397 7.61 10.84 20.06
C LYS A 397 7.17 9.46 20.48
N VAL A 398 7.76 8.95 21.54
CA VAL A 398 7.33 7.72 22.20
C VAL A 398 7.27 7.98 23.70
N TYR A 399 6.22 7.49 24.34
CA TYR A 399 6.02 7.62 25.77
C TYR A 399 5.18 6.46 26.30
N TYR A 400 5.21 6.27 27.61
CA TYR A 400 4.51 5.21 28.30
C TYR A 400 3.27 5.75 29.01
N THR A 401 2.22 4.93 29.11
CA THR A 401 1.00 5.26 29.87
C THR A 401 0.66 4.16 30.87
N GLN A 402 -0.12 4.53 31.89
CA GLN A 402 -0.68 3.65 32.92
C GLN A 402 -2.17 3.39 32.70
#